data_AF-A0A067TFN0-F1
#
_entry.id   AF-A0A067TFN0-F1
#
_cell.length_a   1.000
_cell.length_b   1.000
_cell.length_c   1.000
_cell.angle_alpha   90.00
_cell.angle_beta   90.00
_cell.angle_gamma   90.00
#
_symmetry.space_group_name_H-M   'P 1'
#
loop_
_entity.id
_entity.type
_entity.pdbx_description
1 polymer ?
#
loop_
_entity_poly.entity_id
_entity_poly.type
_entity_poly.pdbx_seq_one_letter_code
_entity_poly.pdbx_strand_id
1 'polypeptide(L)'
;MHKILSGFKFGREKGPKSKQLTLRVDQSSNDGLKFFTLPNEIFDLIFLLARNQYLIPTSRSLTTFPIELTISHVCQLWRSISLDYPLLWDNFRYVIPKYKFVRAKHRFASYIERSRSHPLDIWFNFRADHGNARYNDHTEMFTMLLSQADRWRRVTFLVDGIPPFLHLLKEVHPANLEHFAVLPQQADYATYTPGLFIPSIFTSGALQLKSVRLTTTTHGVFLPPLSNITTFRIEKPSCFSQFIRISLSEIIALLTISSLENLSISDIQFQDSFRDGNFKIIIMERLQDLRCGSEDIAQILPYIQAPCLHSLTLKEVKFPVLDTNSAPELTNLILLDCEAPWPAFSDELSIVASRITHLTVSENSKGTFRLHSPTIFRTPHSWSKLRTLSFNLQFLSYVDRYLELALSLPVDQPLTVRVHQNLLDTWNESTPDLLPHVDGLCKFQGWDLDSSTNPLVPWHWPYAENSLEHPYDSSDYDSFRVTSYH
;
A
#
# COMPACT_ATOMS: atom_id res chain seq x y z
N MET A 1 -24.98 -35.59 -14.82
CA MET A 1 -25.12 -34.46 -15.77
C MET A 1 -24.19 -34.69 -16.96
N HIS A 2 -24.61 -35.62 -17.81
CA HIS A 2 -23.97 -36.04 -19.05
C HIS A 2 -25.09 -35.95 -20.10
N LYS A 3 -24.82 -35.38 -21.27
CA LYS A 3 -25.74 -34.99 -22.38
C LYS A 3 -26.32 -33.58 -22.27
N ILE A 4 -25.74 -32.65 -23.04
CA ILE A 4 -26.37 -31.82 -24.09
C ILE A 4 -25.21 -31.12 -24.81
N LEU A 5 -24.62 -31.80 -25.80
CA LEU A 5 -23.72 -31.21 -26.81
C LEU A 5 -23.79 -32.10 -28.05
N SER A 6 -24.68 -31.77 -28.98
CA SER A 6 -24.57 -32.20 -30.38
C SER A 6 -25.56 -31.42 -31.25
N GLY A 7 -25.06 -30.59 -32.16
CA GLY A 7 -25.86 -30.14 -33.30
C GLY A 7 -25.64 -28.70 -33.75
N PHE A 8 -24.43 -28.32 -34.15
CA PHE A 8 -24.27 -27.21 -35.11
C PHE A 8 -23.30 -27.62 -36.21
N LYS A 9 -23.86 -27.88 -37.40
CA LYS A 9 -23.11 -28.03 -38.66
C LYS A 9 -22.72 -26.64 -39.15
N PHE A 10 -21.43 -26.42 -39.41
CA PHE A 10 -20.96 -25.25 -40.15
C PHE A 10 -21.34 -25.38 -41.64
N GLY A 11 -22.38 -24.66 -42.05
CA GLY A 11 -22.59 -24.32 -43.46
C GLY A 11 -21.68 -23.16 -43.85
N ARG A 12 -20.86 -23.32 -44.90
CA ARG A 12 -20.17 -22.21 -45.55
C ARG A 12 -21.20 -21.38 -46.32
N GLU A 13 -21.79 -20.38 -45.67
CA GLU A 13 -22.53 -19.32 -46.34
C GLU A 13 -21.60 -18.17 -46.73
N LYS A 14 -21.81 -17.66 -47.95
CA LYS A 14 -21.08 -16.53 -48.53
C LYS A 14 -21.34 -15.28 -47.69
N GLY A 15 -20.27 -14.65 -47.20
CA GLY A 15 -20.35 -13.48 -46.31
C GLY A 15 -21.14 -12.31 -46.91
N PRO A 16 -21.93 -11.58 -46.09
CA PRO A 16 -22.64 -10.40 -46.53
C PRO A 16 -21.65 -9.25 -46.75
N LYS A 17 -21.84 -8.52 -47.85
CA LYS A 17 -21.11 -7.27 -48.15
C LYS A 17 -21.27 -6.31 -46.97
N SER A 18 -20.16 -5.87 -46.38
CA SER A 18 -20.14 -4.86 -45.32
C SER A 18 -20.76 -3.56 -45.82
N LYS A 19 -22.00 -3.26 -45.42
CA LYS A 19 -22.55 -1.91 -45.54
C LYS A 19 -21.83 -1.04 -44.52
N GLN A 20 -20.97 -0.14 -44.98
CA GLN A 20 -20.46 0.97 -44.17
C GLN A 20 -21.67 1.79 -43.69
N LEU A 21 -22.02 1.64 -42.41
CA LEU A 21 -22.92 2.56 -41.71
C LEU A 21 -22.15 3.86 -41.50
N THR A 22 -22.21 4.77 -42.47
CA THR A 22 -21.93 6.19 -42.24
C THR A 22 -23.02 6.74 -41.33
N LEU A 23 -22.80 6.66 -40.01
CA LEU A 23 -23.47 7.50 -39.04
C LEU A 23 -23.11 8.96 -39.38
N ARG A 24 -23.99 9.66 -40.10
CA ARG A 24 -23.98 11.12 -40.14
C ARG A 24 -24.35 11.59 -38.74
N VAL A 25 -23.33 11.85 -37.92
CA VAL A 25 -23.49 12.64 -36.71
C VAL A 25 -23.82 14.04 -37.21
N ASP A 26 -25.06 14.48 -37.05
CA ASP A 26 -25.43 15.87 -37.26
C ASP A 26 -24.51 16.71 -36.37
N GLN A 27 -23.66 17.53 -37.00
CA GLN A 27 -22.88 18.55 -36.31
C GLN A 27 -23.85 19.65 -35.86
N SER A 28 -24.66 19.38 -34.83
CA SER A 28 -25.30 20.46 -34.09
C SER A 28 -24.18 21.33 -33.57
N SER A 29 -24.07 22.54 -34.12
CA SER A 29 -23.06 23.53 -33.75
C SER A 29 -23.09 23.71 -32.23
N ASN A 30 -21.99 23.34 -31.58
CA ASN A 30 -21.80 23.48 -30.15
C ASN A 30 -21.54 24.96 -29.75
N ASP A 31 -21.59 25.89 -30.71
CA ASP A 31 -21.17 27.28 -30.55
C ASP A 31 -22.05 28.08 -29.58
N GLY A 32 -23.20 27.54 -29.16
CA GLY A 32 -24.11 28.16 -28.21
C GLY A 32 -23.99 27.69 -26.75
N LEU A 33 -23.16 26.70 -26.45
CA LEU A 33 -23.04 26.19 -25.08
C LEU A 33 -22.14 27.11 -24.24
N LYS A 34 -22.71 27.76 -23.22
CA LYS A 34 -21.99 28.60 -22.23
C LYS A 34 -20.81 27.90 -21.55
N PHE A 35 -20.74 26.58 -21.64
CA PHE A 35 -19.63 25.81 -21.12
C PHE A 35 -18.31 26.08 -21.88
N PHE A 36 -18.37 26.32 -23.19
CA PHE A 36 -17.16 26.61 -24.00
C PHE A 36 -16.64 28.05 -23.84
N THR A 37 -17.32 28.88 -23.04
CA THR A 37 -16.85 30.24 -22.71
C THR A 37 -16.04 30.30 -21.42
N LEU A 38 -15.76 29.15 -20.79
CA LEU A 38 -14.89 29.09 -19.62
C LEU A 38 -13.44 29.39 -20.00
N PRO A 39 -12.67 30.10 -19.16
CA PRO A 39 -11.23 30.27 -19.36
C PRO A 39 -10.47 28.93 -19.36
N ASN A 40 -9.33 28.87 -20.07
CA ASN A 40 -8.52 27.66 -20.17
C ASN A 40 -8.04 27.15 -18.81
N GLU A 41 -7.77 28.05 -17.87
CA GLU A 41 -7.32 27.73 -16.50
C GLU A 41 -8.38 26.92 -15.74
N ILE A 42 -9.67 27.17 -16.02
CA ILE A 42 -10.77 26.40 -15.42
C ILE A 42 -10.82 25.00 -16.03
N PHE A 43 -10.58 24.87 -17.34
CA PHE A 43 -10.46 23.56 -17.98
C PHE A 43 -9.26 22.78 -17.43
N ASP A 44 -8.11 23.42 -17.25
CA ASP A 44 -6.90 22.80 -16.70
C ASP A 44 -7.15 22.26 -15.29
N LEU A 45 -7.84 23.02 -14.43
CA LEU A 45 -8.25 22.57 -13.09
C LEU A 45 -9.22 21.39 -13.17
N ILE A 46 -10.23 21.46 -14.04
CA ILE A 46 -11.19 20.35 -14.23
C ILE A 46 -10.45 19.09 -14.72
N PHE A 47 -9.54 19.23 -15.68
CA PHE A 47 -8.76 18.12 -16.24
C PHE A 47 -7.84 17.51 -15.20
N LEU A 48 -7.20 18.33 -14.37
CA LEU A 48 -6.34 17.88 -13.28
C LEU A 48 -7.14 17.15 -12.20
N LEU A 49 -8.30 17.68 -11.82
CA LEU A 49 -9.21 17.04 -10.86
C LEU A 49 -9.73 15.70 -11.40
N ALA A 50 -10.17 15.66 -12.66
CA ALA A 50 -10.57 14.43 -13.33
C ALA A 50 -9.41 13.43 -13.32
N ARG A 51 -8.20 13.84 -13.71
CA ARG A 51 -7.01 12.99 -13.64
C ARG A 51 -6.83 12.38 -12.25
N ASN A 52 -6.79 13.21 -11.21
CA ASN A 52 -6.51 12.75 -9.84
C ASN A 52 -7.59 11.82 -9.28
N GLN A 53 -8.86 12.01 -9.66
CA GLN A 53 -9.94 11.08 -9.28
C GLN A 53 -9.77 9.70 -9.92
N TYR A 54 -9.35 9.64 -11.19
CA TYR A 54 -9.15 8.38 -11.92
C TYR A 54 -7.82 7.69 -11.61
N LEU A 55 -6.90 8.40 -10.95
CA LEU A 55 -5.66 7.79 -10.50
C LEU A 55 -5.92 6.73 -9.41
N ILE A 56 -7.01 6.80 -8.66
CA ILE A 56 -7.45 5.75 -7.72
C ILE A 56 -7.86 4.52 -8.54
N PRO A 57 -7.03 3.48 -8.61
CA PRO A 57 -7.30 2.36 -9.49
C PRO A 57 -8.33 1.46 -8.81
N THR A 58 -9.52 1.42 -9.38
CA THR A 58 -10.42 0.30 -9.13
C THR A 58 -9.89 -0.92 -9.89
N SER A 59 -10.02 -2.11 -9.31
CA SER A 59 -9.57 -3.38 -9.92
C SER A 59 -10.12 -3.65 -11.33
N ARG A 60 -11.14 -2.88 -11.76
CA ARG A 60 -11.79 -2.93 -13.08
C ARG A 60 -11.25 -1.89 -14.08
N SER A 61 -10.47 -0.90 -13.63
CA SER A 61 -10.10 0.30 -14.40
C SER A 61 -8.99 0.09 -15.44
N LEU A 62 -8.18 -0.97 -15.34
CA LEU A 62 -7.05 -1.20 -16.26
C LEU A 62 -7.44 -1.46 -17.73
N THR A 63 -8.74 -1.60 -18.01
CA THR A 63 -9.27 -1.73 -19.38
C THR A 63 -9.72 -0.39 -19.98
N THR A 64 -9.80 0.66 -19.17
CA THR A 64 -10.26 1.98 -19.62
C THR A 64 -9.09 2.80 -20.18
N PHE A 65 -9.37 3.64 -21.16
CA PHE A 65 -8.37 4.58 -21.66
C PHE A 65 -8.01 5.56 -20.54
N PRO A 66 -6.72 5.91 -20.40
CA PRO A 66 -6.30 6.98 -19.49
C PRO A 66 -7.14 8.24 -19.68
N ILE A 67 -7.53 8.86 -18.58
CA ILE A 67 -8.49 9.97 -18.59
C ILE A 67 -7.95 11.19 -19.36
N GLU A 68 -6.65 11.46 -19.29
CA GLU A 68 -5.96 12.48 -20.07
C GLU A 68 -6.08 12.23 -21.58
N LEU A 69 -6.04 10.96 -22.01
CA LEU A 69 -6.30 10.59 -23.39
C LEU A 69 -7.77 10.81 -23.74
N THR A 70 -8.69 10.40 -22.86
CA THR A 70 -10.13 10.60 -23.06
C THR A 70 -10.47 12.09 -23.21
N ILE A 71 -9.95 12.94 -22.32
CA ILE A 71 -10.09 14.40 -22.35
C ILE A 71 -9.61 14.96 -23.69
N SER A 72 -8.42 14.56 -24.15
CA SER A 72 -7.84 15.04 -25.43
C SER A 72 -8.59 14.59 -26.70
N HIS A 73 -9.62 13.74 -26.56
CA HIS A 73 -10.47 13.26 -27.66
C HIS A 73 -11.93 13.69 -27.55
N VAL A 74 -12.31 14.52 -26.57
CA VAL A 74 -13.69 15.03 -26.43
C VAL A 74 -14.04 15.97 -27.57
N CYS A 75 -13.27 17.04 -27.77
CA CYS A 75 -13.44 17.99 -28.86
C CYS A 75 -12.11 18.69 -29.20
N GLN A 76 -12.08 19.50 -30.28
CA GLN A 76 -10.86 20.20 -30.71
C GLN A 76 -10.33 21.17 -29.63
N LEU A 77 -11.21 21.91 -28.95
CA LEU A 77 -10.81 22.83 -27.88
C LEU A 77 -10.13 22.09 -26.73
N TRP A 78 -10.78 21.03 -26.21
CA TRP A 78 -10.23 20.22 -25.12
C TRP A 78 -8.91 19.56 -25.52
N ARG A 79 -8.79 19.14 -26.78
CA ARG A 79 -7.53 18.62 -27.31
C ARG A 79 -6.43 19.66 -27.26
N SER A 80 -6.68 20.89 -27.71
CA SER A 80 -5.68 21.96 -27.66
C SER A 80 -5.25 22.23 -26.22
N ILE A 81 -6.22 22.48 -25.33
CA ILE A 81 -5.96 22.78 -23.92
C ILE A 81 -5.18 21.64 -23.25
N SER A 82 -5.67 20.40 -23.38
CA SER A 82 -5.01 19.24 -22.76
C SER A 82 -3.60 19.00 -23.28
N LEU A 83 -3.32 19.18 -24.57
CA LEU A 83 -1.98 19.03 -25.12
C LEU A 83 -1.03 20.15 -24.69
N ASP A 84 -1.55 21.35 -24.45
CA ASP A 84 -0.77 22.51 -24.02
C ASP A 84 -0.52 22.55 -22.50
N TYR A 85 -1.24 21.74 -21.72
CA TYR A 85 -1.17 21.65 -20.26
C TYR A 85 -0.27 20.50 -19.77
N PRO A 86 1.02 20.75 -19.45
CA PRO A 86 2.00 19.68 -19.25
C PRO A 86 1.78 18.85 -18.00
N LEU A 87 1.21 19.45 -16.95
CA LEU A 87 0.86 18.75 -15.71
C LEU A 87 -0.04 17.57 -16.00
N LEU A 88 -0.93 17.64 -17.00
CA LEU A 88 -1.78 16.49 -17.35
C LEU A 88 -1.00 15.24 -17.79
N TRP A 89 0.27 15.40 -18.21
CA TRP A 89 1.13 14.37 -18.79
C TRP A 89 2.33 13.98 -17.91
N ASP A 90 2.45 14.56 -16.72
CA ASP A 90 3.58 14.34 -15.80
C ASP A 90 3.55 12.97 -15.08
N ASN A 91 2.38 12.33 -15.07
CA ASN A 91 2.16 11.01 -14.49
C ASN A 91 2.00 9.97 -15.60
N PHE A 92 2.84 8.93 -15.59
CA PHE A 92 2.74 7.85 -16.55
C PHE A 92 2.69 6.49 -15.88
N ARG A 93 1.66 5.72 -16.24
CA ARG A 93 1.45 4.35 -15.80
C ARG A 93 1.52 3.40 -16.97
N TYR A 94 2.44 2.45 -16.87
CA TYR A 94 2.55 1.34 -17.80
C TYR A 94 2.09 0.05 -17.15
N VAL A 95 1.08 -0.57 -17.73
CA VAL A 95 0.71 -1.96 -17.51
C VAL A 95 0.86 -2.67 -18.85
N ILE A 96 1.30 -3.93 -18.83
CA ILE A 96 1.42 -4.74 -20.03
C ILE A 96 0.07 -4.78 -20.78
N PRO A 97 0.01 -4.23 -22.00
CA PRO A 97 -1.23 -4.25 -22.76
C PRO A 97 -1.57 -5.66 -23.19
N LYS A 98 -2.84 -6.06 -22.99
CA LYS A 98 -3.40 -7.34 -23.43
C LYS A 98 -3.17 -7.61 -24.93
N TYR A 99 -3.12 -6.55 -25.74
CA TYR A 99 -2.94 -6.64 -27.18
C TYR A 99 -1.56 -6.16 -27.63
N LYS A 100 -0.87 -7.01 -28.42
CA LYS A 100 0.50 -6.75 -28.90
C LYS A 100 0.65 -5.49 -29.77
N PHE A 101 -0.42 -5.04 -30.43
CA PHE A 101 -0.37 -3.85 -31.30
C PHE A 101 -0.34 -2.52 -30.54
N VAL A 102 -0.56 -2.53 -29.22
CA VAL A 102 -0.47 -1.31 -28.40
C VAL A 102 0.99 -0.87 -28.33
N ARG A 103 1.27 0.26 -28.98
CA ARG A 103 2.57 0.94 -29.08
C ARG A 103 2.92 1.69 -27.80
N ALA A 104 3.13 0.96 -26.71
CA ALA A 104 3.35 1.54 -25.37
C ALA A 104 4.56 2.49 -25.33
N LYS A 105 5.66 2.12 -25.99
CA LYS A 105 6.84 2.98 -26.16
C LYS A 105 6.49 4.36 -26.73
N HIS A 106 5.74 4.41 -27.83
CA HIS A 106 5.36 5.66 -28.48
C HIS A 106 4.45 6.52 -27.60
N ARG A 107 3.57 5.88 -26.83
CA ARG A 107 2.77 6.56 -25.83
C ARG A 107 3.67 7.17 -24.76
N PHE A 108 4.61 6.41 -24.20
CA PHE A 108 5.53 6.94 -23.19
C PHE A 108 6.36 8.12 -23.70
N ALA A 109 6.91 8.02 -24.91
CA ALA A 109 7.61 9.13 -25.57
C ALA A 109 6.73 10.40 -25.69
N SER A 110 5.46 10.23 -26.05
CA SER A 110 4.51 11.35 -26.11
C SER A 110 4.27 12.01 -24.74
N TYR A 111 4.30 11.25 -23.65
CA TYR A 111 4.15 11.81 -22.29
C TYR A 111 5.40 12.59 -21.89
N ILE A 112 6.59 12.05 -22.16
CA ILE A 112 7.86 12.73 -21.89
C ILE A 112 7.93 14.07 -22.65
N GLU A 113 7.52 14.08 -23.91
CA GLU A 113 7.45 15.29 -24.74
C GLU A 113 6.45 16.32 -24.16
N ARG A 114 5.21 15.88 -23.87
CA ARG A 114 4.12 16.79 -23.44
C ARG A 114 4.28 17.31 -22.01
N SER A 115 4.92 16.55 -21.13
CA SER A 115 5.23 16.99 -19.77
C SER A 115 6.34 18.05 -19.73
N ARG A 116 7.05 18.28 -20.84
CA ARG A 116 8.09 19.32 -21.00
C ARG A 116 9.18 19.22 -19.93
N SER A 117 9.31 20.20 -19.05
CA SER A 117 10.29 20.22 -17.95
C SER A 117 9.69 19.84 -16.60
N HIS A 118 8.43 19.40 -16.56
CA HIS A 118 7.77 19.08 -15.29
C HIS A 118 8.38 17.83 -14.65
N PRO A 119 8.40 17.76 -13.31
CA PRO A 119 8.80 16.55 -12.59
C PRO A 119 7.90 15.38 -12.96
N LEU A 120 8.49 14.19 -13.03
CA LEU A 120 7.85 12.98 -13.55
C LEU A 120 7.51 12.01 -12.42
N ASP A 121 6.28 11.51 -12.47
CA ASP A 121 5.79 10.41 -11.63
C ASP A 121 5.57 9.18 -12.51
N ILE A 122 6.47 8.21 -12.41
CA ILE A 122 6.55 7.08 -13.31
C ILE A 122 6.29 5.78 -12.57
N TRP A 123 5.33 5.02 -13.06
CA TRP A 123 5.01 3.71 -12.55
C TRP A 123 5.03 2.71 -13.71
N PHE A 124 5.97 1.77 -13.65
CA PHE A 124 6.16 0.75 -14.67
C PHE A 124 5.89 -0.63 -14.09
N ASN A 125 4.87 -1.30 -14.62
CA ASN A 125 4.62 -2.71 -14.36
C ASN A 125 5.02 -3.56 -15.57
N PHE A 126 6.22 -4.12 -15.46
CA PHE A 126 6.83 -5.07 -16.38
C PHE A 126 6.54 -6.54 -16.00
N ARG A 127 5.74 -6.80 -14.95
CA ARG A 127 5.32 -8.16 -14.57
C ARG A 127 4.36 -8.76 -15.59
N ALA A 128 4.35 -10.08 -15.68
CA ALA A 128 3.53 -10.90 -16.57
C ALA A 128 3.87 -10.77 -18.08
N ASP A 129 5.07 -10.30 -18.45
CA ASP A 129 5.56 -10.38 -19.84
C ASP A 129 6.11 -11.77 -20.14
N HIS A 130 5.27 -12.79 -20.00
CA HIS A 130 5.70 -14.17 -20.16
C HIS A 130 6.36 -14.38 -21.54
N GLY A 131 7.63 -14.82 -21.51
CA GLY A 131 8.43 -15.04 -22.72
C GLY A 131 9.10 -13.79 -23.27
N ASN A 132 9.20 -12.69 -22.50
CA ASN A 132 9.95 -11.48 -22.85
C ASN A 132 9.50 -10.86 -24.18
N ALA A 133 8.21 -10.98 -24.51
CA ALA A 133 7.68 -10.58 -25.81
C ALA A 133 7.80 -9.07 -26.07
N ARG A 134 7.91 -8.26 -25.00
CA ARG A 134 8.07 -6.80 -25.05
C ARG A 134 9.37 -6.34 -24.40
N TYR A 135 10.33 -7.22 -24.19
CA TYR A 135 11.60 -6.87 -23.53
C TYR A 135 12.33 -5.70 -24.20
N ASN A 136 12.31 -5.63 -25.54
CA ASN A 136 12.88 -4.50 -26.27
C ASN A 136 12.13 -3.19 -25.99
N ASP A 137 10.79 -3.21 -25.98
CA ASP A 137 9.99 -2.04 -25.63
C ASP A 137 10.28 -1.59 -24.20
N HIS A 138 10.41 -2.51 -23.23
CA HIS A 138 10.73 -2.17 -21.83
C HIS A 138 12.12 -1.56 -21.72
N THR A 139 13.11 -2.15 -22.40
CA THR A 139 14.49 -1.66 -22.42
C THR A 139 14.56 -0.25 -23.02
N GLU A 140 13.87 -0.01 -24.13
CA GLU A 140 13.82 1.30 -24.78
C GLU A 140 13.07 2.33 -23.92
N MET A 141 11.95 1.94 -23.28
CA MET A 141 11.23 2.79 -22.33
C MET A 141 12.09 3.15 -21.13
N PHE A 142 12.81 2.18 -20.56
CA PHE A 142 13.72 2.43 -19.45
C PHE A 142 14.88 3.35 -19.86
N THR A 143 15.45 3.15 -21.06
CA THR A 143 16.49 4.03 -21.61
C THR A 143 15.98 5.47 -21.78
N MET A 144 14.76 5.64 -22.31
CA MET A 144 14.13 6.97 -22.37
C MET A 144 13.95 7.56 -20.97
N LEU A 145 13.51 6.77 -20.00
CA LEU A 145 13.34 7.23 -18.62
C LEU A 145 14.67 7.68 -17.99
N LEU A 146 15.76 6.93 -18.18
CA LEU A 146 17.10 7.29 -17.69
C LEU A 146 17.56 8.64 -18.22
N SER A 147 17.23 8.98 -19.48
CA SER A 147 17.56 10.29 -20.05
C SER A 147 16.83 11.47 -19.40
N GLN A 148 15.85 11.19 -18.54
CA GLN A 148 15.03 12.18 -17.83
C GLN A 148 15.25 12.13 -16.31
N ALA A 149 16.36 11.57 -15.84
CA ALA A 149 16.63 11.33 -14.41
C ALA A 149 16.57 12.59 -13.55
N ASP A 150 16.98 13.74 -14.10
CA ASP A 150 16.89 15.05 -13.48
C ASP A 150 15.45 15.45 -13.15
N ARG A 151 14.48 14.96 -13.93
CA ARG A 151 13.06 15.24 -13.76
C ARG A 151 12.35 14.22 -12.87
N TRP A 152 13.00 13.13 -12.45
CA TRP A 152 12.31 12.12 -11.65
C TRP A 152 11.90 12.70 -10.30
N ARG A 153 10.60 12.64 -9.99
CA ARG A 153 10.07 12.90 -8.65
C ARG A 153 9.69 11.60 -7.96
N ARG A 154 8.98 10.71 -8.67
CA ARG A 154 8.54 9.42 -8.14
C ARG A 154 8.75 8.34 -9.16
N VAL A 155 9.40 7.25 -8.78
CA VAL A 155 9.67 6.13 -9.70
C VAL A 155 9.39 4.81 -9.02
N THR A 156 8.52 4.01 -9.64
CA THR A 156 8.15 2.68 -9.17
C THR A 156 8.30 1.65 -10.28
N PHE A 157 9.05 0.58 -10.02
CA PHE A 157 9.23 -0.54 -10.93
C PHE A 157 8.64 -1.82 -10.33
N LEU A 158 7.75 -2.48 -11.07
CA LEU A 158 7.21 -3.79 -10.77
C LEU A 158 7.74 -4.74 -11.84
N VAL A 159 8.51 -5.75 -11.46
CA VAL A 159 9.31 -6.55 -12.42
C VAL A 159 9.18 -8.05 -12.14
N ASP A 160 9.30 -8.90 -13.16
CA ASP A 160 9.50 -10.34 -12.97
C ASP A 160 11.02 -10.59 -12.91
N GLY A 161 11.58 -10.82 -11.73
CA GLY A 161 13.03 -10.93 -11.53
C GLY A 161 13.75 -9.58 -11.57
N ILE A 162 15.06 -9.59 -11.83
CA ILE A 162 15.88 -8.38 -11.95
C ILE A 162 16.22 -8.17 -13.43
N PRO A 163 15.52 -7.27 -14.14
CA PRO A 163 15.87 -6.97 -15.52
C PRO A 163 17.30 -6.47 -15.61
N PRO A 164 18.09 -6.91 -16.62
CA PRO A 164 19.47 -6.48 -16.77
C PRO A 164 19.58 -4.97 -16.72
N PHE A 165 18.75 -4.22 -17.45
CA PHE A 165 18.86 -2.76 -17.53
C PHE A 165 18.77 -2.02 -16.18
N LEU A 166 18.25 -2.61 -15.10
CA LEU A 166 18.18 -1.92 -13.81
C LEU A 166 19.56 -1.66 -13.18
N HIS A 167 20.63 -2.39 -13.57
CA HIS A 167 21.99 -2.09 -13.08
C HIS A 167 22.45 -0.68 -13.47
N LEU A 168 21.85 -0.08 -14.51
CA LEU A 168 22.17 1.27 -14.96
C LEU A 168 21.79 2.34 -13.92
N LEU A 169 20.93 2.02 -12.94
CA LEU A 169 20.56 2.93 -11.85
C LEU A 169 21.73 3.31 -10.94
N LYS A 170 22.84 2.54 -10.97
CA LYS A 170 24.02 2.80 -10.14
C LYS A 170 24.61 4.19 -10.35
N GLU A 171 24.70 4.61 -11.61
CA GLU A 171 25.36 5.84 -12.05
C GLU A 171 24.38 7.00 -12.26
N VAL A 172 23.09 6.80 -11.95
CA VAL A 172 22.07 7.82 -12.11
C VAL A 172 22.13 8.83 -10.95
N HIS A 173 21.98 10.11 -11.26
CA HIS A 173 21.88 11.19 -10.27
C HIS A 173 20.49 11.85 -10.35
N PRO A 174 19.49 11.32 -9.64
CA PRO A 174 18.13 11.82 -9.75
C PRO A 174 17.89 12.94 -8.73
N ALA A 175 18.21 14.19 -9.13
CA ALA A 175 18.29 15.35 -8.23
C ALA A 175 16.96 15.68 -7.51
N ASN A 176 15.82 15.37 -8.13
CA ASN A 176 14.48 15.70 -7.64
C ASN A 176 13.71 14.48 -7.10
N LEU A 177 14.35 13.32 -6.97
CA LEU A 177 13.67 12.07 -6.61
C LEU A 177 13.27 12.09 -5.14
N GLU A 178 11.97 12.03 -4.90
CA GLU A 178 11.35 12.00 -3.57
C GLU A 178 10.95 10.58 -3.15
N HIS A 179 10.49 9.77 -4.11
CA HIS A 179 10.03 8.40 -3.88
C HIS A 179 10.64 7.41 -4.86
N PHE A 180 11.17 6.31 -4.34
CA PHE A 180 11.72 5.22 -5.13
C PHE A 180 11.19 3.86 -4.66
N ALA A 181 10.74 3.04 -5.62
CA ALA A 181 10.30 1.69 -5.33
C ALA A 181 10.69 0.67 -6.41
N VAL A 182 11.15 -0.50 -5.97
CA VAL A 182 11.42 -1.67 -6.84
C VAL A 182 10.81 -2.91 -6.21
N LEU A 183 9.87 -3.51 -6.91
CA LEU A 183 9.01 -4.58 -6.41
C LEU A 183 9.02 -5.78 -7.36
N PRO A 184 9.97 -6.72 -7.25
CA PRO A 184 9.95 -7.93 -8.03
C PRO A 184 8.80 -8.85 -7.63
N GLN A 185 8.17 -9.48 -8.62
CA GLN A 185 7.18 -10.54 -8.40
C GLN A 185 7.82 -11.88 -8.17
N GLN A 186 9.01 -12.20 -8.70
CA GLN A 186 9.69 -13.49 -8.52
C GLN A 186 11.14 -13.24 -8.08
N ALA A 187 11.59 -13.98 -7.08
CA ALA A 187 12.96 -13.94 -6.61
C ALA A 187 13.55 -15.36 -6.62
N ASP A 188 13.86 -15.84 -7.82
CA ASP A 188 14.60 -17.10 -7.98
C ASP A 188 16.10 -16.94 -7.66
N TYR A 189 16.53 -15.72 -7.29
CA TYR A 189 17.94 -15.37 -7.14
C TYR A 189 18.33 -15.30 -5.66
N ALA A 190 18.53 -16.48 -5.07
CA ALA A 190 19.21 -16.62 -3.77
C ALA A 190 20.73 -16.38 -3.87
N THR A 191 21.18 -15.38 -4.62
CA THR A 191 22.59 -14.97 -4.57
C THR A 191 22.74 -13.94 -3.46
N TYR A 192 23.01 -14.46 -2.26
CA TYR A 192 23.50 -13.68 -1.12
C TYR A 192 24.58 -12.71 -1.58
N THR A 193 24.29 -11.42 -1.47
CA THR A 193 25.34 -10.40 -1.37
C THR A 193 25.34 -9.95 0.08
N PRO A 194 26.13 -10.61 0.95
CA PRO A 194 26.30 -10.13 2.32
C PRO A 194 26.94 -8.75 2.25
N GLY A 195 26.29 -7.76 2.86
CA GLY A 195 26.76 -6.40 2.81
C GLY A 195 25.87 -5.49 3.63
N LEU A 196 26.54 -4.68 4.48
CA LEU A 196 25.98 -3.52 5.16
C LEU A 196 25.02 -2.75 4.23
N PHE A 197 24.06 -2.00 4.82
CA PHE A 197 23.18 -1.04 4.12
C PHE A 197 23.98 0.07 3.39
N ILE A 198 24.74 -0.34 2.37
CA ILE A 198 25.60 0.44 1.52
C ILE A 198 24.80 0.70 0.25
N PRO A 199 24.65 1.97 -0.17
CA PRO A 199 23.93 2.29 -1.39
C PRO A 199 24.53 1.56 -2.60
N SER A 200 23.69 0.78 -3.28
CA SER A 200 24.02 0.07 -4.52
C SER A 200 23.52 0.79 -5.77
N ILE A 201 22.55 1.70 -5.61
CA ILE A 201 22.04 2.59 -6.66
C ILE A 201 22.13 4.05 -6.25
N PHE A 202 22.02 4.96 -7.23
CA PHE A 202 22.13 6.41 -7.00
C PHE A 202 23.36 6.77 -6.19
N THR A 203 24.48 6.13 -6.49
CA THR A 203 25.73 6.30 -5.74
C THR A 203 26.30 7.71 -5.89
N SER A 204 25.86 8.45 -6.91
CA SER A 204 26.09 9.89 -7.10
C SER A 204 25.18 10.79 -6.24
N GLY A 205 24.33 10.20 -5.39
CA GLY A 205 23.41 10.91 -4.49
C GLY A 205 21.97 11.02 -5.01
N ALA A 206 21.03 11.07 -4.07
CA ALA A 206 19.61 11.36 -4.28
C ALA A 206 19.09 12.19 -3.08
N LEU A 207 19.47 13.47 -3.05
CA LEU A 207 19.35 14.29 -1.83
C LEU A 207 17.90 14.55 -1.38
N GLN A 208 16.96 14.54 -2.32
CA GLN A 208 15.53 14.77 -2.03
C GLN A 208 14.79 13.48 -1.67
N LEU A 209 15.47 12.33 -1.63
CA LEU A 209 14.83 11.04 -1.43
C LEU A 209 14.32 10.90 -0.01
N LYS A 210 12.99 10.82 0.12
CA LYS A 210 12.27 10.73 1.40
C LYS A 210 11.68 9.34 1.63
N SER A 211 11.23 8.69 0.56
CA SER A 211 10.46 7.46 0.64
C SER A 211 11.08 6.36 -0.22
N VAL A 212 11.41 5.23 0.41
CA VAL A 212 12.02 4.08 -0.26
C VAL A 212 11.22 2.83 0.06
N ARG A 213 10.83 2.09 -0.98
CA ARG A 213 10.15 0.81 -0.84
C ARG A 213 10.83 -0.27 -1.66
N LEU A 214 11.40 -1.23 -0.95
CA LEU A 214 12.08 -2.37 -1.53
C LEU A 214 11.37 -3.65 -1.07
N THR A 215 11.55 -4.71 -1.85
CA THR A 215 11.27 -6.04 -1.30
C THR A 215 12.47 -6.50 -0.48
N THR A 216 12.22 -7.44 0.42
CA THR A 216 13.30 -8.16 1.10
C THR A 216 14.32 -8.68 0.07
N THR A 217 13.88 -9.15 -1.10
CA THR A 217 14.75 -9.74 -2.12
C THR A 217 15.57 -8.74 -2.94
N THR A 218 15.29 -7.44 -2.84
CA THR A 218 15.93 -6.39 -3.65
C THR A 218 16.78 -5.42 -2.86
N HIS A 219 16.69 -5.44 -1.53
CA HIS A 219 17.37 -4.45 -0.71
C HIS A 219 18.88 -4.37 -1.00
N GLY A 220 19.60 -5.48 -1.16
CA GLY A 220 21.03 -5.44 -1.47
C GLY A 220 21.39 -4.85 -2.84
N VAL A 221 20.52 -5.02 -3.85
CA VAL A 221 20.82 -4.63 -5.24
C VAL A 221 20.32 -3.22 -5.57
N PHE A 222 19.26 -2.77 -4.92
CA PHE A 222 18.56 -1.52 -5.22
C PHE A 222 18.48 -0.59 -4.02
N LEU A 223 19.46 -0.64 -3.11
CA LEU A 223 19.50 0.28 -1.98
C LEU A 223 19.98 1.67 -2.44
N PRO A 224 19.16 2.72 -2.31
CA PRO A 224 19.63 4.08 -2.53
C PRO A 224 20.31 4.63 -1.26
N PRO A 225 20.93 5.82 -1.31
CA PRO A 225 21.37 6.54 -0.12
C PRO A 225 20.21 6.77 0.86
N LEU A 226 20.42 6.39 2.12
CA LEU A 226 19.40 6.46 3.18
C LEU A 226 19.56 7.68 4.11
N SER A 227 20.36 8.68 3.73
CA SER A 227 20.72 9.79 4.63
C SER A 227 19.55 10.72 4.99
N ASN A 228 18.55 10.83 4.12
CA ASN A 228 17.43 11.78 4.25
C ASN A 228 16.06 11.10 4.24
N ILE A 229 16.01 9.77 4.33
CA ILE A 229 14.74 9.05 4.23
C ILE A 229 13.89 9.23 5.49
N THR A 230 12.62 9.53 5.29
CA THR A 230 11.60 9.59 6.34
C THR A 230 10.73 8.33 6.34
N THR A 231 10.63 7.64 5.21
CA THR A 231 9.82 6.43 5.06
C THR A 231 10.64 5.31 4.43
N PHE A 232 10.77 4.20 5.15
CA PHE A 232 11.43 2.99 4.65
C PHE A 232 10.53 1.77 4.76
N ARG A 233 10.41 1.04 3.66
CA ARG A 233 9.64 -0.20 3.58
C ARG A 233 10.51 -1.30 3.02
N ILE A 234 10.65 -2.38 3.78
CA ILE A 234 11.28 -3.62 3.36
C ILE A 234 10.36 -4.79 3.71
N GLU A 235 9.66 -5.29 2.69
CA GLU A 235 8.56 -6.23 2.89
C GLU A 235 8.66 -7.39 1.89
N LYS A 236 8.06 -8.53 2.20
CA LYS A 236 8.06 -9.69 1.31
C LYS A 236 6.70 -9.83 0.62
N PRO A 237 6.67 -10.10 -0.70
CA PRO A 237 5.41 -10.43 -1.37
C PRO A 237 4.82 -11.75 -0.82
N SER A 238 3.51 -11.79 -0.52
CA SER A 238 2.79 -12.95 0.06
C SER A 238 3.05 -14.30 -0.60
N CYS A 239 3.33 -14.30 -1.90
CA CYS A 239 3.45 -15.53 -2.68
C CYS A 239 4.77 -16.28 -2.46
N PHE A 240 5.69 -15.75 -1.65
CA PHE A 240 6.99 -16.38 -1.41
C PHE A 240 7.02 -17.20 -0.12
N SER A 241 7.65 -18.37 -0.16
CA SER A 241 7.81 -19.23 1.02
C SER A 241 9.09 -18.94 1.81
N GLN A 242 10.14 -18.40 1.17
CA GLN A 242 11.45 -18.27 1.83
C GLN A 242 11.57 -16.95 2.60
N PHE A 243 12.12 -17.03 3.80
CA PHE A 243 12.51 -15.86 4.61
C PHE A 243 13.87 -15.35 4.13
N ILE A 244 14.11 -14.06 4.34
CA ILE A 244 15.42 -13.47 4.07
C ILE A 244 16.17 -13.35 5.37
N ARG A 245 17.44 -13.74 5.34
CA ARG A 245 18.30 -13.50 6.49
C ARG A 245 19.00 -12.17 6.32
N ILE A 246 18.84 -11.32 7.32
CA ILE A 246 19.58 -10.07 7.46
C ILE A 246 20.39 -10.19 8.76
N SER A 247 21.62 -9.68 8.77
CA SER A 247 22.40 -9.64 10.00
C SER A 247 21.77 -8.67 10.99
N LEU A 248 21.93 -8.95 12.28
CA LEU A 248 21.47 -8.03 13.32
C LEU A 248 22.13 -6.65 13.20
N SER A 249 23.40 -6.60 12.77
CA SER A 249 24.14 -5.36 12.58
C SER A 249 23.55 -4.46 11.50
N GLU A 250 23.05 -5.04 10.40
CA GLU A 250 22.36 -4.31 9.34
C GLU A 250 21.06 -3.72 9.87
N ILE A 251 20.26 -4.51 10.60
CA ILE A 251 19.01 -4.03 11.20
C ILE A 251 19.27 -2.89 12.18
N ILE A 252 20.31 -2.98 13.02
CA ILE A 252 20.69 -1.88 13.91
C ILE A 252 21.08 -0.64 13.09
N ALA A 253 21.83 -0.80 11.99
CA ALA A 253 22.18 0.33 11.12
C ALA A 253 20.93 0.99 10.52
N LEU A 254 19.91 0.22 10.15
CA LEU A 254 18.62 0.73 9.68
C LEU A 254 17.86 1.49 10.78
N LEU A 255 17.79 0.91 11.99
CA LEU A 255 17.06 1.51 13.11
C LEU A 255 17.74 2.76 13.68
N THR A 256 19.02 2.98 13.38
CA THR A 256 19.77 4.17 13.83
C THR A 256 19.69 5.35 12.85
N ILE A 257 18.90 5.25 11.78
CA ILE A 257 18.64 6.35 10.86
C ILE A 257 17.78 7.42 11.58
N SER A 258 18.40 8.56 11.89
CA SER A 258 17.79 9.61 12.71
C SER A 258 16.64 10.36 12.03
N SER A 259 16.57 10.33 10.69
CA SER A 259 15.50 10.98 9.92
C SER A 259 14.24 10.13 9.79
N LEU A 260 14.28 8.86 10.20
CA LEU A 260 13.23 7.89 9.91
C LEU A 260 11.99 8.16 10.77
N GLU A 261 10.86 8.38 10.10
CA GLU A 261 9.55 8.62 10.71
C GLU A 261 8.63 7.40 10.55
N ASN A 262 8.76 6.66 9.45
CA ASN A 262 7.90 5.55 9.12
C ASN A 262 8.75 4.34 8.72
N LEU A 263 8.58 3.25 9.45
CA LEU A 263 9.27 2.00 9.19
C LEU A 263 8.30 0.84 9.03
N SER A 264 8.39 0.13 7.91
CA SER A 264 7.66 -1.13 7.69
C SER A 264 8.64 -2.24 7.36
N ILE A 265 8.63 -3.27 8.19
CA ILE A 265 9.49 -4.45 8.06
C ILE A 265 8.62 -5.70 8.16
N SER A 266 8.72 -6.62 7.20
CA SER A 266 8.08 -7.93 7.29
C SER A 266 8.98 -9.04 6.77
N ASP A 267 8.78 -10.26 7.28
CA ASP A 267 9.37 -11.50 6.76
C ASP A 267 10.91 -11.56 6.72
N ILE A 268 11.55 -10.87 7.66
CA ILE A 268 12.99 -10.94 7.91
C ILE A 268 13.26 -12.01 8.98
N GLN A 269 14.35 -12.74 8.83
CA GLN A 269 14.96 -13.56 9.86
C GLN A 269 16.36 -13.04 10.17
N PHE A 270 16.80 -13.13 11.42
CA PHE A 270 18.18 -12.84 11.75
C PHE A 270 19.07 -14.00 11.32
N GLN A 271 20.20 -13.67 10.70
CA GLN A 271 21.20 -14.67 10.36
C GLN A 271 21.82 -15.30 11.62
N ASP A 272 22.00 -14.49 12.67
CA ASP A 272 22.58 -14.89 13.94
C ASP A 272 21.48 -15.10 14.98
N SER A 273 21.61 -16.12 15.83
CA SER A 273 20.67 -16.33 16.93
C SER A 273 20.67 -15.11 17.85
N PHE A 274 19.51 -14.50 18.04
CA PHE A 274 19.33 -13.48 19.07
C PHE A 274 19.64 -14.10 20.44
N ARG A 275 20.69 -13.62 21.11
CA ARG A 275 21.03 -14.01 22.49
C ARG A 275 20.84 -12.78 23.36
N ASP A 276 19.97 -12.87 24.36
CA ASP A 276 19.49 -11.79 25.25
C ASP A 276 20.58 -11.05 26.08
N GLY A 277 21.87 -11.21 25.78
CA GLY A 277 22.93 -10.87 26.73
C GLY A 277 23.37 -9.42 26.80
N ASN A 278 23.32 -8.61 25.72
CA ASN A 278 23.99 -7.29 25.68
C ASN A 278 23.45 -6.36 24.59
N PHE A 279 22.13 -6.26 24.42
CA PHE A 279 21.60 -5.34 23.43
C PHE A 279 21.60 -3.90 23.96
N LYS A 280 22.23 -2.99 23.20
CA LYS A 280 22.18 -1.56 23.52
C LYS A 280 20.80 -1.03 23.12
N ILE A 281 20.20 -0.22 24.00
CA ILE A 281 18.97 0.51 23.67
C ILE A 281 19.18 1.31 22.39
N ILE A 282 18.27 1.14 21.43
CA ILE A 282 18.22 1.88 20.18
C ILE A 282 17.22 3.01 20.34
N ILE A 283 17.64 4.24 20.09
CA ILE A 283 16.76 5.41 20.18
C ILE A 283 16.37 5.82 18.76
N MET A 284 15.07 5.82 18.48
CA MET A 284 14.47 6.23 17.21
C MET A 284 13.66 7.51 17.44
N GLU A 285 14.36 8.64 17.54
CA GLU A 285 13.82 9.91 18.02
C GLU A 285 12.59 10.41 17.25
N ARG A 286 12.51 10.11 15.95
CA ARG A 286 11.48 10.63 15.04
C ARG A 286 10.47 9.59 14.57
N LEU A 287 10.60 8.32 14.97
CA LEU A 287 9.73 7.26 14.49
C LEU A 287 8.30 7.48 15.01
N GLN A 288 7.35 7.59 14.08
CA GLN A 288 5.92 7.83 14.31
C GLN A 288 5.09 6.58 14.00
N ASP A 289 5.42 5.87 12.93
CA ASP A 289 4.70 4.67 12.50
C ASP A 289 5.66 3.49 12.35
N LEU A 290 5.34 2.38 13.01
CA LEU A 290 6.08 1.12 12.91
C LEU A 290 5.15 -0.02 12.49
N ARG A 291 5.52 -0.75 11.43
CA ARG A 291 4.90 -2.02 11.06
C ARG A 291 5.93 -3.13 11.15
N CYS A 292 5.58 -4.18 11.89
CA CYS A 292 6.44 -5.33 12.11
C CYS A 292 5.68 -6.63 11.81
N GLY A 293 6.16 -7.37 10.81
CA GLY A 293 5.67 -8.69 10.42
C GLY A 293 6.78 -9.73 10.45
N SER A 294 7.72 -9.60 11.38
CA SER A 294 8.88 -10.49 11.55
C SER A 294 9.08 -10.79 13.03
N GLU A 295 9.08 -12.07 13.38
CA GLU A 295 9.25 -12.53 14.77
C GLU A 295 10.58 -12.07 15.38
N ASP A 296 11.65 -12.07 14.59
CA ASP A 296 12.97 -11.64 15.04
C ASP A 296 13.02 -10.12 15.27
N ILE A 297 12.33 -9.35 14.43
CA ILE A 297 12.19 -7.89 14.64
C ILE A 297 11.29 -7.62 15.85
N ALA A 298 10.25 -8.42 16.08
CA ALA A 298 9.41 -8.29 17.27
C ALA A 298 10.23 -8.49 18.56
N GLN A 299 11.17 -9.44 18.57
CA GLN A 299 12.05 -9.70 19.72
C GLN A 299 12.96 -8.52 20.10
N ILE A 300 13.27 -7.62 19.16
CA ILE A 300 14.10 -6.44 19.45
C ILE A 300 13.29 -5.20 19.88
N LEU A 301 11.96 -5.21 19.70
CA LEU A 301 11.09 -4.09 20.09
C LEU A 301 11.24 -3.66 21.57
N PRO A 302 11.46 -4.55 22.56
CA PRO A 302 11.73 -4.14 23.94
C PRO A 302 12.97 -3.25 24.12
N TYR A 303 13.89 -3.26 23.14
CA TYR A 303 15.12 -2.48 23.16
C TYR A 303 15.06 -1.21 22.31
N ILE A 304 13.90 -0.89 21.71
CA ILE A 304 13.70 0.30 20.88
C ILE A 304 12.95 1.35 21.69
N GLN A 305 13.58 2.50 21.91
CA GLN A 305 12.94 3.71 22.42
C GLN A 305 12.54 4.61 21.26
N ALA A 306 11.24 4.69 20.99
CA ALA A 306 10.64 5.53 19.97
C ALA A 306 9.67 6.54 20.64
N PRO A 307 10.19 7.66 21.19
CA PRO A 307 9.38 8.59 21.98
C PRO A 307 8.20 9.17 21.20
N CYS A 308 8.34 9.32 19.88
CA CYS A 308 7.31 9.87 18.99
C CYS A 308 6.41 8.79 18.36
N LEU A 309 6.49 7.52 18.78
CA LEU A 309 5.75 6.43 18.12
C LEU A 309 4.26 6.56 18.43
N HIS A 310 3.47 6.91 17.42
CA HIS A 310 2.02 7.07 17.52
C HIS A 310 1.27 5.77 17.19
N SER A 311 1.83 4.97 16.28
CA SER A 311 1.12 3.88 15.61
C SER A 311 2.02 2.65 15.48
N LEU A 312 1.55 1.52 16.01
CA LEU A 312 2.23 0.23 15.95
C LEU A 312 1.33 -0.81 15.29
N THR A 313 1.79 -1.38 14.19
CA THR A 313 1.14 -2.51 13.51
C THR A 313 2.00 -3.77 13.67
N LEU A 314 1.43 -4.80 14.27
CA LEU A 314 2.06 -6.11 14.39
C LEU A 314 1.31 -7.12 13.52
N LYS A 315 2.04 -7.99 12.80
CA LYS A 315 1.43 -9.03 11.96
C LYS A 315 2.09 -10.39 12.14
N GLU A 316 1.30 -11.41 12.45
CA GLU A 316 1.75 -12.81 12.53
C GLU A 316 3.02 -12.98 13.39
N VAL A 317 3.12 -12.19 14.47
CA VAL A 317 4.22 -12.21 15.43
C VAL A 317 3.68 -12.45 16.84
N LYS A 318 4.56 -12.88 17.74
CA LYS A 318 4.30 -12.83 19.17
C LYS A 318 4.38 -11.38 19.65
N PHE A 319 3.38 -10.95 20.39
CA PHE A 319 3.34 -9.61 20.96
C PHE A 319 4.53 -9.44 21.92
N PRO A 320 5.39 -8.44 21.66
CA PRO A 320 6.58 -8.21 22.48
C PRO A 320 6.21 -7.54 23.81
N VAL A 321 7.06 -7.71 24.81
CA VAL A 321 6.96 -6.92 26.05
C VAL A 321 7.49 -5.51 25.77
N LEU A 322 6.58 -4.56 25.60
CA LEU A 322 6.94 -3.17 25.39
C LEU A 322 7.28 -2.53 26.74
N ASP A 323 8.46 -1.91 26.84
CA ASP A 323 8.75 -1.05 27.98
C ASP A 323 7.84 0.19 27.93
N THR A 324 7.25 0.49 29.08
CA THR A 324 6.30 1.59 29.29
C THR A 324 6.84 2.97 28.91
N ASN A 325 8.17 3.13 28.90
CA ASN A 325 8.83 4.39 28.53
C ASN A 325 9.29 4.40 27.06
N SER A 326 9.22 3.27 26.37
CA SER A 326 9.75 3.14 25.02
C SER A 326 8.86 3.79 23.97
N ALA A 327 7.54 3.87 24.19
CA ALA A 327 6.60 4.53 23.27
C ALA A 327 5.50 5.30 24.04
N PRO A 328 5.82 6.46 24.62
CA PRO A 328 4.89 7.27 25.41
C PRO A 328 3.71 7.81 24.61
N GLU A 329 3.88 8.09 23.32
CA GLU A 329 2.83 8.64 22.44
C GLU A 329 2.03 7.57 21.69
N LEU A 330 2.21 6.28 22.03
CA LEU A 330 1.53 5.19 21.35
C LEU A 330 0.03 5.24 21.63
N THR A 331 -0.74 5.54 20.58
CA THR A 331 -2.19 5.73 20.67
C THR A 331 -2.97 4.83 19.70
N ASN A 332 -2.33 4.32 18.66
CA ASN A 332 -2.92 3.40 17.69
C ASN A 332 -2.19 2.05 17.69
N LEU A 333 -2.92 0.98 17.97
CA LEU A 333 -2.39 -0.38 17.98
C LEU A 333 -3.18 -1.25 16.99
N ILE A 334 -2.48 -1.87 16.05
CA ILE A 334 -3.07 -2.76 15.04
C ILE A 334 -2.44 -4.14 15.18
N LEU A 335 -3.25 -5.14 15.47
CA LEU A 335 -2.85 -6.53 15.68
C LEU A 335 -3.46 -7.38 14.58
N LEU A 336 -2.60 -7.94 13.71
CA LEU A 336 -3.01 -8.78 12.60
C LEU A 336 -2.52 -10.21 12.89
N ASP A 337 -3.41 -11.10 13.29
CA ASP A 337 -3.10 -12.51 13.55
C ASP A 337 -1.95 -12.72 14.54
N CYS A 338 -1.84 -11.85 15.55
CA CYS A 338 -0.77 -11.91 16.54
C CYS A 338 -1.07 -12.93 17.65
N GLU A 339 -0.01 -13.62 18.07
CA GLU A 339 -0.02 -14.46 19.27
C GLU A 339 0.43 -13.61 20.46
N ALA A 340 -0.18 -13.79 21.62
CA ALA A 340 0.24 -13.06 22.81
C ALA A 340 -0.10 -13.85 24.07
N PRO A 341 0.89 -14.08 24.96
CA PRO A 341 0.64 -14.62 26.30
C PRO A 341 0.21 -13.50 27.25
N TRP A 342 -0.91 -12.83 26.93
CA TRP A 342 -1.41 -11.64 27.64
C TRP A 342 -1.46 -11.74 29.18
N PRO A 343 -1.80 -12.89 29.80
CA PRO A 343 -1.80 -12.99 31.26
C PRO A 343 -0.42 -12.78 31.91
N ALA A 344 0.68 -12.99 31.16
CA ALA A 344 2.03 -12.85 31.67
C ALA A 344 2.52 -11.39 31.71
N PHE A 345 1.77 -10.45 31.13
CA PHE A 345 2.20 -9.06 30.94
C PHE A 345 1.24 -8.06 31.57
N SER A 346 0.46 -8.48 32.58
CA SER A 346 -0.67 -7.69 33.05
C SER A 346 -0.28 -6.27 33.45
N ASP A 347 0.88 -6.06 34.05
CA ASP A 347 1.20 -4.78 34.68
C ASP A 347 1.80 -3.78 33.68
N GLU A 348 2.80 -4.19 32.90
CA GLU A 348 3.43 -3.36 31.87
C GLU A 348 2.47 -3.04 30.73
N LEU A 349 1.69 -4.05 30.32
CA LEU A 349 0.74 -3.92 29.22
C LEU A 349 -0.44 -3.04 29.62
N SER A 350 -0.85 -3.03 30.90
CA SER A 350 -1.87 -2.09 31.40
C SER A 350 -1.46 -0.64 31.19
N ILE A 351 -0.17 -0.30 31.37
CA ILE A 351 0.32 1.06 31.17
C ILE A 351 0.27 1.44 29.69
N VAL A 352 0.75 0.56 28.79
CA VAL A 352 0.69 0.81 27.35
C VAL A 352 -0.77 0.90 26.87
N ALA A 353 -1.60 -0.07 27.26
CA ALA A 353 -3.01 -0.14 26.92
C ALA A 353 -3.77 1.11 27.38
N SER A 354 -3.42 1.68 28.54
CA SER A 354 -4.10 2.87 29.07
C SER A 354 -3.94 4.11 28.19
N ARG A 355 -2.99 4.10 27.24
CA ARG A 355 -2.73 5.17 26.28
C ARG A 355 -3.40 4.93 24.93
N ILE A 356 -3.74 3.68 24.62
CA ILE A 356 -4.33 3.31 23.34
C ILE A 356 -5.73 3.92 23.21
N THR A 357 -5.92 4.65 22.11
CA THR A 357 -7.20 5.28 21.74
C THR A 357 -7.87 4.54 20.59
N HIS A 358 -7.08 3.88 19.74
CA HIS A 358 -7.56 3.10 18.60
C HIS A 358 -6.92 1.71 18.65
N LEU A 359 -7.74 0.68 18.80
CA LEU A 359 -7.31 -0.71 18.73
C LEU A 359 -7.96 -1.37 17.52
N THR A 360 -7.15 -1.95 16.64
CA THR A 360 -7.64 -2.77 15.53
C THR A 360 -7.12 -4.18 15.70
N VAL A 361 -8.03 -5.16 15.65
CA VAL A 361 -7.69 -6.57 15.73
C VAL A 361 -8.26 -7.27 14.50
N SER A 362 -7.38 -7.84 13.69
CA SER A 362 -7.76 -8.84 12.69
C SER A 362 -7.29 -10.19 13.17
N GLU A 363 -8.20 -11.16 13.21
CA GLU A 363 -7.88 -12.48 13.75
C GLU A 363 -8.48 -13.61 12.90
N ASN A 364 -7.59 -14.48 12.46
CA ASN A 364 -7.84 -15.79 11.90
C ASN A 364 -7.59 -16.88 12.95
N SER A 365 -7.43 -18.14 12.52
CA SER A 365 -7.17 -19.25 13.43
C SER A 365 -5.88 -19.12 14.28
N LYS A 366 -4.87 -18.38 13.82
CA LYS A 366 -3.55 -18.24 14.47
C LYS A 366 -3.52 -17.24 15.61
N GLY A 367 -4.24 -16.11 15.50
CA GLY A 367 -4.20 -15.10 16.55
C GLY A 367 -4.75 -15.65 17.87
N THR A 368 -4.37 -15.05 19.01
CA THR A 368 -4.84 -15.49 20.33
C THR A 368 -5.59 -14.42 21.12
N PHE A 369 -5.85 -13.25 20.52
CA PHE A 369 -6.50 -12.13 21.20
C PHE A 369 -7.85 -12.53 21.80
N ARG A 370 -8.71 -13.24 21.06
CA ARG A 370 -10.03 -13.72 21.54
C ARG A 370 -9.98 -14.64 22.76
N LEU A 371 -8.84 -15.29 23.01
CA LEU A 371 -8.71 -16.24 24.13
C LEU A 371 -8.52 -15.51 25.46
N HIS A 372 -7.96 -14.30 25.39
CA HIS A 372 -7.53 -13.54 26.56
C HIS A 372 -8.23 -12.20 26.69
N SER A 373 -8.93 -11.73 25.65
CA SER A 373 -9.67 -10.47 25.68
C SER A 373 -10.61 -10.35 26.88
N PRO A 374 -11.35 -11.38 27.34
CA PRO A 374 -12.22 -11.24 28.51
C PRO A 374 -11.44 -10.97 29.81
N THR A 375 -10.24 -11.55 29.97
CA THR A 375 -9.42 -11.34 31.17
C THR A 375 -8.69 -10.00 31.12
N ILE A 376 -8.18 -9.62 29.95
CA ILE A 376 -7.41 -8.38 29.78
C ILE A 376 -8.28 -7.16 30.02
N PHE A 377 -9.50 -7.12 29.47
CA PHE A 377 -10.32 -5.91 29.51
C PHE A 377 -11.11 -5.76 30.82
N ARG A 378 -11.26 -6.84 31.59
CA ARG A 378 -11.78 -6.77 32.95
C ARG A 378 -10.80 -6.15 33.93
N THR A 379 -9.52 -5.97 33.55
CA THR A 379 -8.57 -5.24 34.40
C THR A 379 -8.99 -3.76 34.45
N PRO A 380 -9.34 -3.22 35.63
CA PRO A 380 -9.78 -1.84 35.74
C PRO A 380 -8.71 -0.88 35.19
N HIS A 381 -9.14 0.15 34.45
CA HIS A 381 -8.31 1.25 33.93
C HIS A 381 -7.35 0.96 32.77
N SER A 382 -7.13 -0.30 32.40
CA SER A 382 -6.15 -0.67 31.35
C SER A 382 -6.51 -0.15 29.97
N TRP A 383 -7.78 0.18 29.68
CA TRP A 383 -8.21 0.72 28.38
C TRP A 383 -8.99 2.03 28.55
N SER A 384 -8.66 2.81 29.57
CA SER A 384 -9.39 4.02 29.97
C SER A 384 -9.48 5.11 28.90
N LYS A 385 -8.61 5.10 27.88
CA LYS A 385 -8.62 6.05 26.75
C LYS A 385 -9.13 5.44 25.43
N LEU A 386 -9.55 4.18 25.41
CA LEU A 386 -9.95 3.51 24.18
C LEU A 386 -11.25 4.13 23.64
N ARG A 387 -11.19 4.69 22.43
CA ARG A 387 -12.31 5.36 21.75
C ARG A 387 -12.82 4.57 20.57
N THR A 388 -11.94 3.88 19.87
CA THR A 388 -12.27 3.09 18.69
C THR A 388 -11.73 1.69 18.82
N LEU A 389 -12.62 0.72 18.62
CA LEU A 389 -12.29 -0.69 18.65
C LEU A 389 -12.76 -1.33 17.35
N SER A 390 -11.81 -1.82 16.56
CA SER A 390 -12.01 -2.26 15.19
C SER A 390 -11.74 -3.75 15.07
N PHE A 391 -12.65 -4.52 14.48
CA PHE A 391 -12.49 -5.97 14.35
C PHE A 391 -12.66 -6.48 12.92
N ASN A 392 -11.84 -7.45 12.54
CA ASN A 392 -12.05 -8.31 11.38
C ASN A 392 -11.83 -9.76 11.76
N LEU A 393 -12.91 -10.54 11.76
CA LEU A 393 -12.95 -11.84 12.39
C LEU A 393 -13.28 -12.92 11.36
N GLN A 394 -12.47 -13.97 11.30
CA GLN A 394 -12.72 -15.08 10.40
C GLN A 394 -13.98 -15.88 10.77
N PHE A 395 -14.30 -16.00 12.07
CA PHE A 395 -15.38 -16.84 12.56
C PHE A 395 -16.43 -16.02 13.32
N LEU A 396 -17.70 -16.16 12.92
CA LEU A 396 -18.84 -15.49 13.56
C LEU A 396 -19.00 -15.85 15.04
N SER A 397 -18.58 -17.06 15.43
CA SER A 397 -18.62 -17.49 16.84
C SER A 397 -17.73 -16.66 17.77
N TYR A 398 -16.88 -15.78 17.23
CA TYR A 398 -16.05 -14.89 18.02
C TYR A 398 -16.76 -13.56 18.34
N VAL A 399 -17.80 -13.19 17.60
CA VAL A 399 -18.50 -11.91 17.74
C VAL A 399 -18.97 -11.68 19.17
N ASP A 400 -19.60 -12.68 19.80
CA ASP A 400 -20.12 -12.56 21.16
C ASP A 400 -19.04 -12.17 22.18
N ARG A 401 -17.82 -12.68 22.02
CA ARG A 401 -16.69 -12.35 22.92
C ARG A 401 -16.23 -10.92 22.76
N TYR A 402 -16.23 -10.42 21.52
CA TYR A 402 -15.87 -9.05 21.20
C TYR A 402 -17.00 -8.07 21.54
N LEU A 403 -18.26 -8.51 21.55
CA LEU A 403 -19.36 -7.74 22.11
C LEU A 403 -19.24 -7.65 23.64
N GLU A 404 -19.03 -8.78 24.33
CA GLU A 404 -18.79 -8.80 25.78
C GLU A 404 -17.62 -7.85 26.14
N LEU A 405 -16.60 -7.84 25.29
CA LEU A 405 -15.48 -6.91 25.40
C LEU A 405 -15.92 -5.45 25.37
N ALA A 406 -16.64 -5.05 24.33
CA ALA A 406 -17.12 -3.69 24.15
C ALA A 406 -18.02 -3.24 25.30
N LEU A 407 -18.85 -4.16 25.81
CA LEU A 407 -19.76 -3.92 26.94
C LEU A 407 -19.06 -3.88 28.30
N SER A 408 -17.89 -4.51 28.44
CA SER A 408 -17.11 -4.50 29.68
C SER A 408 -16.30 -3.22 29.90
N LEU A 409 -16.17 -2.38 28.86
CA LEU A 409 -15.42 -1.14 28.93
C LEU A 409 -16.20 -0.07 29.72
N PRO A 410 -15.50 0.81 30.49
CA PRO A 410 -16.15 1.87 31.25
C PRO A 410 -16.97 2.80 30.36
N VAL A 411 -18.20 3.13 30.79
CA VAL A 411 -19.20 3.90 30.04
C VAL A 411 -18.87 5.40 29.94
N ASP A 412 -17.82 5.86 30.63
CA ASP A 412 -17.51 7.28 30.78
C ASP A 412 -17.13 7.98 29.45
N GLN A 413 -16.86 7.22 28.37
CA GLN A 413 -16.62 7.76 27.03
C GLN A 413 -17.38 6.97 25.97
N PRO A 414 -17.90 7.62 24.91
CA PRO A 414 -18.55 6.93 23.81
C PRO A 414 -17.53 6.09 23.03
N LEU A 415 -17.65 4.77 23.17
CA LEU A 415 -16.87 3.81 22.38
C LEU A 415 -17.47 3.66 20.98
N THR A 416 -16.65 3.71 19.94
CA THR A 416 -17.04 3.33 18.58
C THR A 416 -16.51 1.94 18.26
N VAL A 417 -17.41 0.99 18.03
CA VAL A 417 -17.06 -0.35 17.57
C VAL A 417 -17.20 -0.40 16.06
N ARG A 418 -16.10 -0.72 15.38
CA ARG A 418 -16.02 -0.76 13.93
C ARG A 418 -15.83 -2.19 13.43
N VAL A 419 -16.61 -2.60 12.46
CA VAL A 419 -16.57 -3.95 11.88
C VAL A 419 -16.75 -3.87 10.37
N HIS A 420 -16.41 -4.94 9.65
CA HIS A 420 -16.76 -5.02 8.24
C HIS A 420 -18.29 -5.01 8.06
N GLN A 421 -18.80 -4.35 7.02
CA GLN A 421 -20.24 -4.21 6.80
C GLN A 421 -20.96 -5.55 6.73
N ASN A 422 -20.38 -6.56 6.05
CA ASN A 422 -20.99 -7.89 5.96
C ASN A 422 -21.09 -8.59 7.33
N LEU A 423 -20.13 -8.33 8.22
CA LEU A 423 -20.18 -8.85 9.60
C LEU A 423 -21.30 -8.15 10.37
N LEU A 424 -21.46 -6.83 10.19
CA LEU A 424 -22.55 -6.06 10.80
C LEU A 424 -23.92 -6.54 10.32
N ASP A 425 -24.06 -6.80 9.02
CA ASP A 425 -25.30 -7.33 8.42
C ASP A 425 -25.63 -8.71 8.98
N THR A 426 -24.63 -9.61 9.01
CA THR A 426 -24.79 -10.95 9.59
C THR A 426 -25.19 -10.88 11.07
N TRP A 427 -24.66 -9.91 11.80
CA TRP A 427 -24.99 -9.70 13.19
C TRP A 427 -26.43 -9.21 13.39
N ASN A 428 -26.86 -8.22 12.59
CA ASN A 428 -28.24 -7.74 12.57
C ASN A 428 -29.23 -8.87 12.30
N GLU A 429 -28.88 -9.80 11.41
CA GLU A 429 -29.72 -10.95 11.09
C GLU A 429 -29.73 -12.01 12.20
N SER A 430 -28.58 -12.27 12.83
CA SER A 430 -28.42 -13.37 13.80
C SER A 430 -28.94 -13.02 15.19
N THR A 431 -28.79 -11.77 15.62
CA THR A 431 -29.20 -11.32 16.96
C THR A 431 -29.82 -9.93 16.91
N PRO A 432 -31.00 -9.77 16.28
CA PRO A 432 -31.66 -8.48 16.12
C PRO A 432 -31.99 -7.80 17.46
N ASP A 433 -32.14 -8.58 18.54
CA ASP A 433 -32.48 -8.07 19.87
C ASP A 433 -31.29 -7.49 20.63
N LEU A 434 -30.04 -7.89 20.33
CA LEU A 434 -28.87 -7.44 21.08
C LEU A 434 -28.41 -6.05 20.66
N LEU A 435 -28.43 -5.73 19.37
CA LEU A 435 -27.92 -4.45 18.86
C LEU A 435 -28.64 -3.22 19.45
N PRO A 436 -29.99 -3.18 19.58
CA PRO A 436 -30.68 -2.08 20.23
C PRO A 436 -30.27 -1.84 21.69
N HIS A 437 -29.90 -2.90 22.42
CA HIS A 437 -29.43 -2.77 23.82
C HIS A 437 -28.05 -2.14 23.91
N VAL A 438 -27.25 -2.29 22.86
CA VAL A 438 -25.87 -1.83 22.82
C VAL A 438 -25.76 -0.43 22.20
N ASP A 439 -26.74 0.00 21.40
CA ASP A 439 -26.78 1.32 20.74
C ASP A 439 -26.77 2.51 21.72
N GLY A 440 -27.10 2.28 23.00
CA GLY A 440 -26.96 3.26 24.09
C GLY A 440 -25.58 3.27 24.79
N LEU A 441 -24.77 2.23 24.59
CA LEU A 441 -23.48 2.03 25.26
C LEU A 441 -22.28 2.24 24.31
N CYS A 442 -22.39 1.81 23.06
CA CYS A 442 -21.37 2.05 22.05
C CYS A 442 -21.98 2.28 20.66
N LYS A 443 -21.30 3.07 19.84
CA LYS A 443 -21.68 3.34 18.45
C LYS A 443 -21.11 2.27 17.54
N PHE A 444 -21.96 1.52 16.83
CA PHE A 444 -21.50 0.62 15.78
C PHE A 444 -21.31 1.37 14.45
N GLN A 445 -20.24 1.03 13.75
CA GLN A 445 -19.97 1.54 12.42
C GLN A 445 -19.43 0.43 11.51
N GLY A 446 -20.14 0.14 10.43
CA GLY A 446 -19.61 -0.66 9.34
C GLY A 446 -18.51 0.10 8.58
N TRP A 447 -17.50 -0.62 8.08
CA TRP A 447 -16.66 -0.13 6.99
C TRP A 447 -16.86 -1.00 5.76
N ASP A 448 -16.79 -0.34 4.59
CA ASP A 448 -16.75 -1.01 3.29
C ASP A 448 -15.30 -1.15 2.81
N LEU A 449 -15.07 -2.15 1.95
CA LEU A 449 -13.78 -2.41 1.29
C LEU A 449 -13.22 -1.18 0.54
N ASP A 450 -14.11 -0.36 -0.01
CA ASP A 450 -13.76 0.80 -0.84
C ASP A 450 -13.72 2.11 -0.05
N SER A 451 -14.00 2.07 1.26
CA SER A 451 -13.96 3.28 2.08
C SER A 451 -12.52 3.62 2.48
N SER A 452 -12.14 4.89 2.34
CA SER A 452 -10.92 5.46 2.92
C SER A 452 -10.83 5.29 4.45
N THR A 453 -11.91 4.81 5.06
CA THR A 453 -12.04 4.60 6.50
C THR A 453 -11.62 3.20 6.94
N ASN A 454 -11.38 2.25 6.03
CA ASN A 454 -11.05 0.88 6.39
C ASN A 454 -9.67 0.80 7.09
N PRO A 455 -9.60 0.49 8.39
CA PRO A 455 -8.34 0.50 9.13
C PRO A 455 -7.41 -0.68 8.76
N LEU A 456 -7.94 -1.68 8.04
CA LEU A 456 -7.22 -2.90 7.64
C LEU A 456 -6.75 -2.89 6.20
N VAL A 457 -7.17 -1.88 5.44
CA VAL A 457 -6.69 -1.67 4.09
C VAL A 457 -5.88 -0.38 4.11
N PRO A 458 -4.57 -0.48 4.35
CA PRO A 458 -3.71 0.67 4.55
C PRO A 458 -3.28 1.13 3.16
N TRP A 459 -4.23 1.56 2.34
CA TRP A 459 -3.98 2.15 1.02
C TRP A 459 -3.08 3.40 1.11
N HIS A 460 -2.79 3.86 2.33
CA HIS A 460 -2.19 5.14 2.62
C HIS A 460 -1.07 5.03 3.66
N TRP A 461 -0.37 3.90 3.82
CA TRP A 461 0.74 3.87 4.77
C TRP A 461 2.04 4.43 4.15
N PRO A 462 2.70 5.41 4.80
CA PRO A 462 2.33 6.04 6.09
C PRO A 462 1.17 7.04 5.95
N TYR A 463 0.29 7.09 6.95
CA TYR A 463 -1.03 7.76 6.93
C TYR A 463 -1.01 9.27 6.61
N ALA A 464 0.19 9.86 6.54
CA ALA A 464 0.43 11.26 6.20
C ALA A 464 0.50 11.56 4.69
N GLU A 465 0.61 10.55 3.81
CA GLU A 465 0.72 10.77 2.36
C GLU A 465 -0.67 10.96 1.72
N ASN A 466 -0.87 12.11 1.07
CA ASN A 466 -2.14 12.48 0.40
C ASN A 466 -2.51 11.44 -0.67
N SER A 467 -3.66 10.77 -0.51
CA SER A 467 -4.11 9.70 -1.41
C SER A 467 -4.25 10.13 -2.87
N LEU A 468 -4.53 11.41 -3.12
CA LEU A 468 -4.58 12.00 -4.46
C LEU A 468 -3.21 12.10 -5.12
N GLU A 469 -2.15 12.17 -4.31
CA GLU A 469 -0.77 12.24 -4.77
C GLU A 469 -0.14 10.86 -4.92
N HIS A 470 -0.61 9.86 -4.18
CA HIS A 470 -0.05 8.50 -4.13
C HIS A 470 -1.09 7.44 -4.51
N PRO A 471 -1.46 7.35 -5.79
CA PRO A 471 -2.54 6.46 -6.18
C PRO A 471 -1.97 5.06 -6.31
N TYR A 472 -2.06 4.28 -5.24
CA TYR A 472 -1.60 2.89 -5.19
C TYR A 472 -2.34 2.03 -6.19
N ASP A 473 -1.65 1.18 -6.94
CA ASP A 473 -2.30 0.11 -7.70
C ASP A 473 -2.81 -0.96 -6.72
N SER A 474 -4.07 -1.39 -6.87
CA SER A 474 -4.59 -2.58 -6.19
C SER A 474 -3.75 -3.86 -6.42
N SER A 475 -2.96 -3.89 -7.49
CA SER A 475 -1.98 -4.95 -7.79
C SER A 475 -0.69 -4.84 -6.97
N ASP A 476 -0.47 -3.68 -6.34
CA ASP A 476 0.62 -3.47 -5.42
C ASP A 476 0.33 -4.19 -4.11
N TYR A 477 1.16 -5.18 -3.81
CA TYR A 477 0.96 -6.04 -2.67
C TYR A 477 1.48 -5.35 -1.41
N ASP A 478 0.58 -5.07 -0.46
CA ASP A 478 0.95 -4.68 0.90
C ASP A 478 0.92 -5.92 1.80
N SER A 479 2.03 -6.18 2.48
CA SER A 479 2.21 -7.39 3.30
C SER A 479 1.32 -7.41 4.54
N PHE A 480 0.83 -6.26 4.95
CA PHE A 480 -0.08 -6.08 6.06
C PHE A 480 -1.52 -5.88 5.59
N ARG A 481 -1.79 -6.00 4.28
CA ARG A 481 -3.15 -6.04 3.79
C ARG A 481 -3.84 -7.28 4.33
N VAL A 482 -4.98 -7.05 4.96
CA VAL A 482 -5.85 -8.12 5.42
C VAL A 482 -7.01 -8.27 4.45
N THR A 483 -7.30 -9.50 4.04
CA THR A 483 -8.56 -9.80 3.37
C THR A 483 -9.68 -9.73 4.40
N SER A 484 -10.70 -8.92 4.14
CA SER A 484 -11.90 -8.96 4.98
C SER A 484 -12.44 -10.40 5.00
N TYR A 485 -12.72 -10.90 6.18
CA TYR A 485 -13.43 -12.15 6.33
C TYR A 485 -14.92 -11.82 6.30
N HIS A 486 -15.59 -12.27 5.25
CA HIS A 486 -17.01 -12.08 4.93
C HIS A 486 -17.34 -10.80 4.21
#